data_AF-A0A3D4PCJ2-F1
#
_entry.id   AF-A0A3D4PCJ2-F1
#
_cell.length_a   1.000
_cell.length_b   1.000
_cell.length_c   1.000
_cell.angle_alpha   90.00
_cell.angle_beta   90.00
_cell.angle_gamma   90.00
#
_symmetry.space_group_name_H-M   'P 1'
#
loop_
_entity.id
_entity.type
_entity.pdbx_description
1 polymer ?
#
loop_
_entity_poly.entity_id
_entity_poly.type
_entity_poly.pdbx_seq_one_letter_code
_entity_poly.pdbx_strand_id
1 'polypeptide(L)'
;IFAMKRDQVMHQLHPFQSNKVEIELMQIAPVALYSFLAYDRLSIRPDGEGAPVDEEHTAVLDMGSDQSTIMVTDGAKIWIRNIPIGGNHFTRALTKEMKLTFAKAEHLKCNATKSPDPKAVFQALKPVFNDYLSEVQRSLGYFSSVSQGAEIKKVIGCGNGFRMAGLQKFLEQNLELPVERAEEFKQLAGTSVLEAQLFKENIMSFTVAYGLAIQAMGLSRMGTNLLPPEIARAREIRRKKPWAAITAATLLTGLALSTIGTANAWRVVHSEPWDKALKTSGDLQSKWGGYQSSYSTATGRYDSAKSVGKTLVEGMKDTIWLEFYKSVNECMPRDIGQALDEDNIEYRNRVLIKSITAEKSDDLAAW
;
A
#
# COMPACT_ATOMS: atom_id res chain seq x y z
N ILE A 1 -18.06 -1.71 -7.41
CA ILE A 1 -17.42 -0.52 -6.79
C ILE A 1 -18.52 0.26 -6.08
N PHE A 2 -18.37 0.54 -4.78
CA PHE A 2 -19.30 1.39 -4.02
C PHE A 2 -18.59 2.72 -3.72
N ALA A 3 -19.28 3.84 -3.91
CA ALA A 3 -18.72 5.17 -3.69
C ALA A 3 -19.79 6.09 -3.06
N MET A 4 -19.33 7.03 -2.24
CA MET A 4 -20.16 8.02 -1.56
C MET A 4 -19.50 9.39 -1.70
N LYS A 5 -20.29 10.46 -1.80
CA LYS A 5 -19.75 11.82 -1.84
C LYS A 5 -19.01 12.12 -0.53
N ARG A 6 -17.81 12.69 -0.63
CA ARG A 6 -16.96 13.01 0.53
C ARG A 6 -17.70 13.84 1.59
N ASP A 7 -18.50 14.81 1.18
CA ASP A 7 -19.26 15.66 2.10
C ASP A 7 -20.30 14.88 2.90
N GLN A 8 -20.97 13.91 2.27
CA GLN A 8 -21.93 13.05 2.96
C GLN A 8 -21.23 12.14 3.96
N VAL A 9 -20.05 11.61 3.60
CA VAL A 9 -19.22 10.82 4.52
C VAL A 9 -18.83 11.65 5.74
N MET A 10 -18.33 12.88 5.52
CA MET A 10 -17.94 13.77 6.63
C MET A 10 -19.13 14.17 7.50
N HIS A 11 -20.30 14.42 6.90
CA HIS A 11 -21.53 14.69 7.64
C HIS A 11 -21.91 13.53 8.56
N GLN A 12 -21.83 12.29 8.07
CA GLN A 12 -22.09 11.10 8.88
C GLN A 12 -21.03 10.85 9.96
N LEU A 13 -19.78 11.28 9.74
CA LEU A 13 -18.72 11.19 10.75
C LEU A 13 -18.82 12.23 11.87
N HIS A 14 -19.42 13.39 11.60
CA HIS A 14 -19.42 14.54 12.51
C HIS A 14 -19.96 14.23 13.92
N PRO A 15 -21.09 13.51 14.10
CA PRO A 15 -21.58 13.17 15.44
C PRO A 15 -20.60 12.31 16.24
N PHE A 16 -19.90 11.38 15.58
CA PHE A 16 -18.94 10.50 16.24
C PHE A 16 -17.66 11.24 16.60
N GLN A 17 -17.16 12.08 15.70
CA GLN A 17 -16.00 12.94 15.95
C GLN A 17 -16.24 13.90 17.11
N SER A 18 -17.44 14.49 17.19
CA SER A 18 -17.84 15.39 18.28
C SER A 18 -17.83 14.70 19.65
N ASN A 19 -18.11 13.40 19.68
CA ASN A 19 -18.10 12.58 20.88
C ASN A 19 -16.77 11.83 21.11
N LYS A 20 -15.72 12.17 20.35
CA LYS A 20 -14.40 11.50 20.41
C LYS A 20 -14.47 9.98 20.17
N VAL A 21 -15.49 9.53 19.44
CA VAL A 21 -15.65 8.13 19.02
C VAL A 21 -14.98 7.96 17.66
N GLU A 22 -13.99 7.07 17.60
CA GLU A 22 -13.33 6.72 16.35
C GLU A 22 -14.06 5.58 15.63
N ILE A 23 -14.43 5.79 14.37
CA ILE A 23 -15.14 4.78 13.56
C ILE A 23 -14.12 3.99 12.73
N GLU A 24 -13.97 2.68 12.92
CA GLU A 24 -13.02 1.86 12.13
C GLU A 24 -13.54 1.48 10.73
N LEU A 25 -14.85 1.33 10.59
CA LEU A 25 -15.51 0.88 9.38
C LEU A 25 -16.73 1.76 9.08
N MET A 26 -16.83 2.26 7.86
CA MET A 26 -18.05 2.88 7.34
C MET A 26 -18.51 2.11 6.11
N GLN A 27 -19.78 1.72 6.10
CA GLN A 27 -20.36 0.94 5.00
C GLN A 27 -21.84 1.29 4.80
N ILE A 28 -22.36 1.03 3.60
CA ILE A 28 -23.80 1.10 3.33
C ILE A 28 -24.53 -0.11 3.92
N ALA A 29 -25.74 0.12 4.44
CA ALA A 29 -26.54 -0.92 5.09
C ALA A 29 -26.74 -2.21 4.26
N PRO A 30 -26.99 -2.16 2.93
CA PRO A 30 -27.20 -3.37 2.14
C PRO A 30 -25.95 -4.27 2.05
N VAL A 31 -24.76 -3.68 2.09
CA VAL A 31 -23.53 -4.48 2.12
C VAL A 31 -23.31 -5.12 3.49
N ALA A 32 -23.67 -4.43 4.57
CA ALA A 32 -23.67 -5.05 5.88
C ALA A 32 -24.70 -6.20 5.95
N LEU A 33 -25.89 -6.04 5.36
CA LEU A 33 -26.87 -7.14 5.22
C LEU A 33 -26.30 -8.32 4.44
N TYR A 34 -25.51 -8.08 3.38
CA TYR A 34 -24.79 -9.14 2.68
C TYR A 34 -23.83 -9.86 3.63
N SER A 35 -23.05 -9.15 4.44
CA SER A 35 -22.12 -9.77 5.41
C SER A 35 -22.86 -10.64 6.43
N PHE A 36 -24.02 -10.19 6.92
CA PHE A 36 -24.91 -11.01 7.75
C PHE A 36 -25.34 -12.28 7.02
N LEU A 37 -25.93 -12.15 5.83
CA LEU A 37 -26.47 -13.29 5.11
C LEU A 37 -25.38 -14.31 4.73
N ALA A 38 -24.26 -13.82 4.18
CA ALA A 38 -23.14 -14.62 3.74
C ALA A 38 -22.55 -15.42 4.90
N TYR A 39 -22.27 -14.75 6.03
CA TYR A 39 -21.64 -15.40 7.18
C TYR A 39 -22.60 -16.30 7.97
N ASP A 40 -23.80 -15.81 8.28
CA ASP A 40 -24.74 -16.44 9.21
C ASP A 40 -25.62 -17.51 8.55
N ARG A 41 -26.10 -17.25 7.33
CA ARG A 41 -27.09 -18.11 6.66
C ARG A 41 -26.48 -18.99 5.58
N LEU A 42 -25.53 -18.46 4.80
CA LEU A 42 -24.86 -19.18 3.72
C LEU A 42 -23.54 -19.83 4.18
N SER A 43 -23.09 -19.56 5.41
CA SER A 43 -21.81 -20.05 5.98
C SER A 43 -20.58 -19.79 5.09
N ILE A 44 -20.63 -18.74 4.26
CA ILE A 44 -19.52 -18.30 3.42
C ILE A 44 -18.46 -17.67 4.30
N ARG A 45 -17.20 -18.09 4.10
CA ARG A 45 -16.03 -17.60 4.83
C ARG A 45 -15.03 -16.93 3.86
N PRO A 46 -14.14 -16.04 4.36
CA PRO A 46 -13.21 -15.31 3.51
C PRO A 46 -12.19 -16.20 2.77
N ASP A 47 -11.87 -17.37 3.32
CA ASP A 47 -10.87 -18.35 2.88
C ASP A 47 -11.38 -19.33 1.80
N GLY A 48 -12.64 -19.22 1.39
CA GLY A 48 -13.15 -19.88 0.18
C GLY A 48 -13.83 -21.23 0.39
N GLU A 49 -13.94 -21.74 1.62
CA GLU A 49 -14.66 -23.00 1.93
C GLU A 49 -16.18 -22.82 2.07
N GLY A 50 -16.78 -22.18 1.08
CA GLY A 50 -18.22 -21.94 0.98
C GLY A 50 -18.54 -21.49 -0.44
N ALA A 51 -18.34 -22.39 -1.40
CA ALA A 51 -18.70 -22.12 -2.79
C ALA A 51 -20.22 -21.85 -2.88
N PRO A 52 -20.65 -20.87 -3.71
CA PRO A 52 -22.06 -20.74 -4.05
C PRO A 52 -22.60 -22.08 -4.55
N VAL A 53 -23.64 -22.59 -3.92
CA VAL A 53 -24.39 -23.74 -4.44
C VAL A 53 -25.23 -23.21 -5.60
N ASP A 54 -24.84 -23.56 -6.83
CA ASP A 54 -25.63 -23.52 -8.06
C ASP A 54 -26.68 -22.42 -8.22
N GLU A 55 -26.35 -21.22 -8.72
CA GLU A 55 -27.32 -20.18 -9.16
C GLU A 55 -28.53 -19.89 -8.20
N GLU A 56 -28.48 -20.36 -6.95
CA GLU A 56 -29.55 -20.24 -5.97
C GLU A 56 -29.42 -18.89 -5.28
N HIS A 57 -30.41 -18.04 -5.48
CA HIS A 57 -30.41 -16.70 -4.93
C HIS A 57 -31.29 -16.65 -3.69
N THR A 58 -30.78 -15.98 -2.66
CA THR A 58 -31.57 -15.60 -1.49
C THR A 58 -31.84 -14.10 -1.55
N ALA A 59 -33.11 -13.73 -1.42
CA ALA A 59 -33.51 -12.34 -1.27
C ALA A 59 -33.60 -11.97 0.21
N VAL A 60 -33.15 -10.78 0.57
CA VAL A 60 -33.27 -10.19 1.90
C VAL A 60 -34.07 -8.90 1.77
N LEU A 61 -35.15 -8.79 2.53
CA LEU A 61 -36.00 -7.61 2.62
C LEU A 61 -35.78 -6.95 3.98
N ASP A 62 -35.12 -5.81 4.01
CA ASP A 62 -34.95 -5.00 5.21
C ASP A 62 -35.96 -3.86 5.22
N MET A 63 -36.97 -3.94 6.10
CA MET A 63 -38.00 -2.92 6.23
C MET A 63 -37.64 -1.89 7.30
N GLY A 64 -37.24 -0.70 6.85
CA GLY A 64 -37.01 0.47 7.69
C GLY A 64 -38.29 1.26 8.01
N SER A 65 -38.13 2.44 8.61
CA SER A 65 -39.24 3.33 8.93
C SER A 65 -39.83 3.98 7.69
N ASP A 66 -39.01 4.57 6.82
CA ASP A 66 -39.50 5.33 5.66
C ASP A 66 -39.34 4.58 4.33
N GLN A 67 -38.30 3.75 4.23
CA GLN A 67 -37.94 3.02 3.02
C GLN A 67 -37.56 1.58 3.41
N SER A 68 -37.65 0.66 2.45
CA SER A 68 -37.18 -0.71 2.61
C SER A 68 -36.12 -1.01 1.57
N THR A 69 -35.15 -1.85 1.90
CA THR A 69 -34.15 -2.30 0.93
C THR A 69 -34.37 -3.76 0.60
N ILE A 70 -34.36 -4.09 -0.69
CA ILE A 70 -34.25 -5.47 -1.16
C ILE A 70 -32.82 -5.72 -1.65
N MET A 71 -32.24 -6.81 -1.17
CA MET A 71 -30.93 -7.29 -1.61
C MET A 71 -31.07 -8.75 -2.07
N VAL A 72 -30.56 -9.09 -3.24
CA VAL A 72 -30.56 -10.46 -3.77
C VAL A 72 -29.12 -10.88 -4.01
N THR A 73 -28.75 -12.08 -3.57
CA THR A 73 -27.38 -12.60 -3.71
C THR A 73 -27.32 -14.12 -3.73
N ASP A 74 -26.38 -14.64 -4.50
CA ASP A 74 -25.89 -16.04 -4.53
C ASP A 74 -24.63 -16.21 -3.65
N GLY A 75 -24.21 -15.17 -2.93
CA GLY A 75 -22.95 -15.11 -2.19
C GLY A 75 -21.76 -14.55 -2.97
N ALA A 76 -21.82 -14.50 -4.31
CA ALA A 76 -20.76 -13.94 -5.16
C ALA A 76 -21.13 -12.56 -5.72
N LYS A 77 -22.36 -12.42 -6.23
CA LYS A 77 -22.92 -11.18 -6.79
C LYS A 77 -23.96 -10.63 -5.83
N ILE A 78 -24.09 -9.30 -5.82
CA ILE A 78 -25.05 -8.61 -4.98
C ILE A 78 -25.84 -7.65 -5.87
N TRP A 79 -27.16 -7.82 -5.85
CA TRP A 79 -28.10 -6.89 -6.45
C TRP A 79 -28.87 -6.19 -5.34
N ILE A 80 -29.01 -4.87 -5.42
CA ILE A 80 -29.64 -4.04 -4.39
C ILE A 80 -30.63 -3.11 -5.06
N ARG A 81 -31.81 -2.96 -4.47
CA ARG A 81 -32.79 -1.94 -4.86
C ARG A 81 -33.50 -1.38 -3.63
N ASN A 82 -33.81 -0.08 -3.69
CA ASN A 82 -34.62 0.57 -2.68
C ASN A 82 -36.10 0.48 -3.06
N ILE A 83 -36.95 0.19 -2.08
CA ILE A 83 -38.40 0.16 -2.17
C ILE A 83 -38.91 1.38 -1.40
N PRO A 84 -39.68 2.28 -2.03
CA PRO A 84 -40.11 3.54 -1.44
C PRO A 84 -41.28 3.39 -0.44
N ILE A 85 -41.31 2.26 0.27
CA ILE A 85 -42.34 1.92 1.26
C ILE A 85 -41.62 1.43 2.50
N GLY A 86 -42.10 1.84 3.67
CA GLY A 86 -41.54 1.48 4.97
C GLY A 86 -42.61 1.49 6.06
N GLY A 87 -42.23 1.19 7.30
CA GLY A 87 -43.13 1.07 8.43
C GLY A 87 -44.06 2.27 8.69
N ASN A 88 -43.61 3.49 8.37
CA ASN A 88 -44.38 4.73 8.54
C ASN A 88 -45.56 4.83 7.56
N HIS A 89 -45.50 4.18 6.40
CA HIS A 89 -46.60 4.15 5.44
C HIS A 89 -47.80 3.39 6.02
N PHE A 90 -47.53 2.27 6.70
CA PHE A 90 -48.55 1.50 7.42
C PHE A 90 -49.16 2.29 8.58
N THR A 91 -48.34 3.01 9.34
CA THR A 91 -48.82 3.88 10.42
C THR A 91 -49.72 4.99 9.87
N ARG A 92 -49.34 5.62 8.75
CA ARG A 92 -50.14 6.66 8.08
C ARG A 92 -51.47 6.10 7.57
N ALA A 93 -51.49 4.88 7.03
CA ALA A 93 -52.75 4.24 6.62
C ALA A 93 -53.72 4.05 7.80
N LEU A 94 -53.22 3.59 8.96
CA LEU A 94 -54.03 3.48 10.18
C LEU A 94 -54.52 4.83 10.68
N THR A 95 -53.70 5.89 10.62
CA THR A 95 -54.15 7.23 11.00
C THR A 95 -55.29 7.72 10.12
N LYS A 96 -55.26 7.42 8.82
CA LYS A 96 -56.29 7.84 7.85
C LYS A 96 -57.59 7.06 8.03
N GLU A 97 -57.50 5.74 8.11
CA GLU A 97 -58.69 4.86 8.14
C GLU A 97 -59.38 4.89 9.50
N MET A 98 -58.61 4.82 10.59
CA MET A 98 -59.15 4.73 11.95
C MET A 98 -59.23 6.09 12.66
N LYS A 99 -58.86 7.19 11.97
CA LYS A 99 -58.85 8.56 12.50
C LYS A 99 -58.08 8.69 13.83
N LEU A 100 -56.97 7.97 13.93
CA LEU A 100 -56.10 7.96 15.12
C LEU A 100 -54.94 8.95 14.95
N THR A 101 -54.41 9.45 16.07
CA THR A 101 -53.12 10.14 16.09
C THR A 101 -51.98 9.19 15.71
N PHE A 102 -50.89 9.69 15.13
CA PHE A 102 -49.74 8.87 14.73
C PHE A 102 -49.21 7.95 15.85
N ALA A 103 -49.06 8.46 17.08
CA ALA A 103 -48.58 7.67 18.22
C ALA A 103 -49.53 6.50 18.57
N LYS A 104 -50.85 6.75 18.58
CA LYS A 104 -51.86 5.69 18.80
C LYS A 104 -51.88 4.68 17.65
N ALA A 105 -51.75 5.14 16.41
CA ALA A 105 -51.67 4.27 15.24
C ALA A 105 -50.41 3.40 15.26
N GLU A 106 -49.26 3.94 15.66
CA GLU A 106 -48.01 3.18 15.82
C GLU A 106 -48.16 2.11 16.90
N HIS A 107 -48.71 2.48 18.06
CA HIS A 107 -48.97 1.54 19.14
C HIS A 107 -49.93 0.42 18.71
N LEU A 108 -50.98 0.77 17.95
CA LEU A 108 -51.93 -0.20 17.40
C LEU A 108 -51.30 -1.11 16.36
N LYS A 109 -50.44 -0.57 15.48
CA LYS A 109 -49.67 -1.35 14.49
C LYS A 109 -48.78 -2.39 15.15
N CYS A 110 -48.03 -1.98 16.18
CA CYS A 110 -47.12 -2.86 16.92
C CYS A 110 -47.87 -3.94 17.73
N ASN A 111 -49.10 -3.65 18.17
CA ASN A 111 -49.93 -4.55 18.97
C ASN A 111 -51.18 -5.05 18.22
N ALA A 112 -51.12 -5.17 16.90
CA ALA A 112 -52.30 -5.42 16.06
C ALA A 112 -53.08 -6.69 16.46
N THR A 113 -52.39 -7.73 16.94
CA THR A 113 -53.01 -8.99 17.41
C THR A 113 -53.76 -8.85 18.73
N LYS A 114 -53.46 -7.83 19.52
CA LYS A 114 -54.10 -7.53 20.81
C LYS A 114 -55.20 -6.46 20.67
N SER A 115 -55.47 -6.01 19.44
CA SER A 115 -56.55 -5.05 19.16
C SER A 115 -57.92 -5.67 19.47
N PRO A 116 -58.90 -4.88 19.97
CA PRO A 116 -60.29 -5.32 20.10
C PRO A 116 -60.90 -5.80 18.77
N ASP A 117 -60.45 -5.21 17.65
CA ASP A 117 -60.83 -5.64 16.30
C ASP A 117 -59.58 -5.78 15.40
N PRO A 118 -58.95 -6.97 15.37
CA PRO A 118 -57.81 -7.23 14.50
C PRO A 118 -58.18 -7.24 13.00
N LYS A 119 -59.43 -7.53 12.65
CA LYS A 119 -59.88 -7.60 11.25
C LYS A 119 -59.95 -6.21 10.64
N ALA A 120 -60.52 -5.24 11.35
CA ALA A 120 -60.53 -3.84 10.91
C ALA A 120 -59.12 -3.27 10.75
N VAL A 121 -58.21 -3.58 11.68
CA VAL A 121 -56.80 -3.17 11.57
C VAL A 121 -56.14 -3.75 10.32
N PHE A 122 -56.33 -5.04 10.04
CA PHE A 122 -55.78 -5.66 8.84
C PHE A 122 -56.39 -5.07 7.55
N GLN A 123 -57.70 -4.80 7.53
CA GLN A 123 -58.36 -4.16 6.38
C GLN A 123 -57.80 -2.76 6.11
N ALA A 124 -57.55 -1.97 7.15
CA ALA A 124 -56.92 -0.66 7.04
C ALA A 124 -55.47 -0.72 6.51
N LEU A 125 -54.74 -1.79 6.81
CA LEU A 125 -53.36 -2.00 6.36
C LEU A 125 -53.26 -2.62 4.97
N LYS A 126 -54.30 -3.33 4.52
CA LYS A 126 -54.33 -4.09 3.25
C LYS A 126 -53.89 -3.28 2.02
N PRO A 127 -54.28 -2.00 1.83
CA PRO A 127 -53.80 -1.21 0.70
C PRO A 127 -52.27 -1.08 0.68
N VAL A 128 -51.66 -0.79 1.83
CA VAL A 128 -50.19 -0.66 1.94
C VAL A 128 -49.49 -2.01 1.78
N PHE A 129 -50.11 -3.10 2.25
CA PHE A 129 -49.63 -4.45 1.97
C PHE A 129 -49.58 -4.75 0.47
N ASN A 130 -50.62 -4.40 -0.28
CA ASN A 130 -50.68 -4.59 -1.73
C ASN A 130 -49.63 -3.73 -2.46
N ASP A 131 -49.46 -2.47 -2.05
CA ASP A 131 -48.46 -1.57 -2.61
C ASP A 131 -47.04 -2.11 -2.36
N TYR A 132 -46.76 -2.57 -1.14
CA TYR A 132 -45.47 -3.17 -0.78
C TYR A 132 -45.20 -4.44 -1.58
N LEU A 133 -46.17 -5.35 -1.65
CA LEU A 133 -46.08 -6.58 -2.45
C LEU A 133 -45.81 -6.26 -3.92
N SER A 134 -46.50 -5.29 -4.49
CA SER A 134 -46.34 -4.89 -5.89
C SER A 134 -44.92 -4.39 -6.17
N GLU A 135 -44.33 -3.59 -5.27
CA GLU A 135 -42.93 -3.14 -5.41
C GLU A 135 -41.92 -4.28 -5.18
N VAL A 136 -42.20 -5.22 -4.28
CA VAL A 136 -41.37 -6.42 -4.08
C VAL A 136 -41.40 -7.31 -5.33
N GLN A 137 -42.58 -7.63 -5.87
CA GLN A 137 -42.74 -8.41 -7.10
C GLN A 137 -42.06 -7.73 -8.29
N ARG A 138 -42.22 -6.41 -8.45
CA ARG A 138 -41.52 -5.64 -9.50
C ARG A 138 -40.00 -5.70 -9.33
N SER A 139 -39.51 -5.72 -8.10
CA SER A 139 -38.08 -5.80 -7.80
C SER A 139 -37.51 -7.19 -8.13
N LEU A 140 -38.19 -8.25 -7.70
CA LEU A 140 -37.80 -9.63 -7.99
C LEU A 140 -37.89 -9.93 -9.50
N GLY A 141 -38.98 -9.52 -10.16
CA GLY A 141 -39.16 -9.70 -11.60
C GLY A 141 -38.11 -8.97 -12.44
N TYR A 142 -37.72 -7.76 -12.03
CA TYR A 142 -36.61 -7.04 -12.66
C TYR A 142 -35.29 -7.81 -12.49
N PHE A 143 -35.00 -8.30 -11.28
CA PHE A 143 -33.80 -9.10 -11.03
C PHE A 143 -33.75 -10.36 -11.92
N SER A 144 -34.83 -11.13 -12.00
CA SER A 144 -34.93 -12.32 -12.86
C SER A 144 -34.78 -11.99 -14.34
N SER A 145 -35.21 -10.81 -14.79
CA SER A 145 -35.01 -10.37 -16.18
C SER A 145 -33.56 -10.03 -16.52
N VAL A 146 -32.80 -9.52 -15.55
CA VAL A 146 -31.40 -9.10 -15.72
C VAL A 146 -30.43 -10.29 -15.54
N SER A 147 -30.78 -11.21 -14.65
CA SER A 147 -29.96 -12.38 -14.31
C SER A 147 -30.61 -13.65 -14.87
N GLN A 148 -30.37 -13.94 -16.15
CA GLN A 148 -30.89 -15.15 -16.79
C GLN A 148 -30.34 -16.40 -16.07
N GLY A 149 -31.23 -17.34 -15.74
CA GLY A 149 -30.89 -18.56 -14.98
C GLY A 149 -31.02 -18.44 -13.46
N ALA A 150 -31.07 -17.22 -12.91
CA ALA A 150 -31.13 -17.01 -11.47
C ALA A 150 -32.51 -17.38 -10.88
N GLU A 151 -32.54 -18.41 -10.03
CA GLU A 151 -33.73 -18.82 -9.28
C GLU A 151 -33.66 -18.29 -7.84
N ILE A 152 -34.70 -17.57 -7.41
CA ILE A 152 -34.80 -17.07 -6.03
C ILE A 152 -35.49 -18.14 -5.19
N LYS A 153 -34.74 -18.83 -4.33
CA LYS A 153 -35.26 -19.94 -3.53
C LYS A 153 -36.09 -19.51 -2.32
N LYS A 154 -35.72 -18.39 -1.70
CA LYS A 154 -36.38 -17.88 -0.49
C LYS A 154 -36.14 -16.41 -0.25
N VAL A 155 -36.99 -15.84 0.60
CA VAL A 155 -36.92 -14.46 1.04
C VAL A 155 -36.73 -14.42 2.56
N ILE A 156 -35.77 -13.63 3.04
CA ILE A 156 -35.54 -13.40 4.46
C ILE A 156 -35.97 -11.97 4.81
N GLY A 157 -36.95 -11.85 5.68
CA GLY A 157 -37.44 -10.59 6.25
C GLY A 157 -36.62 -10.13 7.45
N CYS A 158 -36.14 -8.90 7.35
CA CYS A 158 -35.32 -8.20 8.33
C CYS A 158 -35.92 -6.82 8.66
N GLY A 159 -35.48 -6.21 9.77
CA GLY A 159 -35.98 -4.93 10.23
C GLY A 159 -37.27 -5.03 11.05
N ASN A 160 -37.53 -4.03 11.88
CA ASN A 160 -38.67 -4.06 12.81
C ASN A 160 -40.03 -4.02 12.09
N GLY A 161 -40.08 -3.56 10.83
CA GLY A 161 -41.31 -3.60 10.04
C GLY A 161 -41.82 -5.02 9.77
N PHE A 162 -40.92 -6.02 9.70
CA PHE A 162 -41.31 -7.42 9.49
C PHE A 162 -41.99 -8.09 10.69
N ARG A 163 -41.97 -7.45 11.87
CA ARG A 163 -42.70 -7.89 13.08
C ARG A 163 -44.21 -7.72 12.95
N MET A 164 -44.67 -6.95 11.96
CA MET A 164 -46.09 -6.72 11.73
C MET A 164 -46.83 -8.05 11.53
N ALA A 165 -47.94 -8.20 12.25
CA ALA A 165 -48.76 -9.39 12.17
C ALA A 165 -49.35 -9.54 10.75
N GLY A 166 -49.24 -10.75 10.19
CA GLY A 166 -49.77 -11.07 8.86
C GLY A 166 -48.84 -10.74 7.69
N LEU A 167 -47.83 -9.87 7.84
CA LEU A 167 -46.94 -9.49 6.73
C LEU A 167 -46.21 -10.69 6.11
N GLN A 168 -45.61 -11.55 6.94
CA GLN A 168 -44.88 -12.73 6.48
C GLN A 168 -45.78 -13.67 5.65
N LYS A 169 -46.92 -14.08 6.22
CA LYS A 169 -47.88 -14.96 5.54
C LYS A 169 -48.45 -14.32 4.28
N PHE A 170 -48.70 -13.01 4.32
CA PHE A 170 -49.20 -12.26 3.15
C PHE A 170 -48.19 -12.27 2.00
N LEU A 171 -46.90 -12.05 2.29
CA LEU A 171 -45.85 -12.13 1.27
C LEU A 171 -45.68 -13.56 0.76
N GLU A 172 -45.62 -14.55 1.65
CA GLU A 172 -45.45 -15.97 1.31
C GLU A 172 -46.56 -16.46 0.36
N GLN A 173 -47.82 -16.12 0.64
CA GLN A 173 -48.96 -16.52 -0.19
C GLN A 173 -48.97 -15.87 -1.57
N ASN A 174 -48.50 -14.62 -1.70
CA ASN A 174 -48.58 -13.87 -2.95
C ASN A 174 -47.29 -13.91 -3.79
N LEU A 175 -46.15 -14.22 -3.17
CA LEU A 175 -44.88 -14.42 -3.86
C LEU A 175 -44.68 -15.88 -4.28
N GLU A 176 -45.45 -16.82 -3.71
CA GLU A 176 -45.28 -18.26 -3.91
C GLU A 176 -43.86 -18.73 -3.58
N LEU A 177 -43.21 -18.05 -2.63
CA LEU A 177 -41.85 -18.31 -2.18
C LEU A 177 -41.83 -18.41 -0.64
N PRO A 178 -40.98 -19.27 -0.06
CA PRO A 178 -40.77 -19.30 1.39
C PRO A 178 -40.29 -17.94 1.90
N VAL A 179 -41.02 -17.37 2.86
CA VAL A 179 -40.64 -16.12 3.54
C VAL A 179 -40.32 -16.43 4.99
N GLU A 180 -39.03 -16.34 5.34
CA GLU A 180 -38.54 -16.54 6.70
C GLU A 180 -38.26 -15.18 7.37
N ARG A 181 -38.31 -15.14 8.71
CA ARG A 181 -37.85 -13.97 9.47
C ARG A 181 -36.47 -14.21 10.05
N ALA A 182 -35.67 -13.16 10.16
CA ALA A 182 -34.39 -13.20 10.87
C ALA A 182 -34.60 -13.19 12.41
N GLU A 183 -35.18 -14.26 12.96
CA GLU A 183 -35.47 -14.42 14.40
C GLU A 183 -34.31 -15.00 15.19
N GLU A 184 -33.30 -15.56 14.52
CA GLU A 184 -32.08 -16.10 15.12
C GLU A 184 -30.86 -15.80 14.23
N PHE A 185 -29.70 -15.68 14.88
CA PHE A 185 -28.38 -15.64 14.24
C PHE A 185 -27.66 -16.95 14.54
N LYS A 186 -27.51 -17.80 13.52
CA LYS A 186 -27.03 -19.19 13.67
C LYS A 186 -25.56 -19.27 14.08
N GLN A 187 -24.76 -18.27 13.70
CA GLN A 187 -23.32 -18.24 13.96
C GLN A 187 -22.95 -17.33 15.13
N LEU A 188 -23.93 -16.67 15.76
CA LEU A 188 -23.68 -15.81 16.91
C LEU A 188 -23.48 -16.66 18.18
N ALA A 189 -22.36 -16.45 18.86
CA ALA A 189 -22.05 -17.08 20.14
C ALA A 189 -21.92 -16.03 21.26
N GLY A 190 -22.31 -16.40 22.48
CA GLY A 190 -22.17 -15.56 23.68
C GLY A 190 -23.47 -15.45 24.48
N THR A 191 -23.51 -16.07 25.66
CA THR A 191 -24.71 -16.13 26.52
C THR A 191 -25.15 -14.76 26.99
N SER A 192 -24.22 -13.86 27.32
CA SER A 192 -24.53 -12.50 27.78
C SER A 192 -25.34 -11.67 26.78
N VAL A 193 -25.13 -11.86 25.47
CA VAL A 193 -25.86 -11.15 24.42
C VAL A 193 -27.13 -11.90 24.05
N LEU A 194 -27.05 -13.23 23.88
CA LEU A 194 -28.19 -14.05 23.49
C LEU A 194 -29.30 -14.09 24.55
N GLU A 195 -28.96 -13.97 25.83
CA GLU A 195 -29.92 -13.94 26.93
C GLU A 195 -30.53 -12.56 27.18
N ALA A 196 -29.91 -11.49 26.67
CA ALA A 196 -30.37 -10.13 26.88
C ALA A 196 -31.76 -9.91 26.26
N GLN A 197 -32.73 -9.53 27.10
CA GLN A 197 -34.13 -9.36 26.68
C GLN A 197 -34.26 -8.33 25.55
N LEU A 198 -33.55 -7.21 25.63
CA LEU A 198 -33.54 -6.17 24.60
C LEU A 198 -33.08 -6.70 23.24
N PHE A 199 -32.13 -7.63 23.23
CA PHE A 199 -31.62 -8.26 22.02
C PHE A 199 -32.66 -9.21 21.42
N LYS A 200 -33.23 -10.12 22.23
CA LYS A 200 -34.30 -11.03 21.81
C LYS A 200 -35.50 -10.28 21.23
N GLU A 201 -35.88 -9.17 21.87
CA GLU A 201 -37.00 -8.36 21.42
C GLU A 201 -36.70 -7.59 20.12
N ASN A 202 -35.44 -7.35 19.75
CA ASN A 202 -35.10 -6.50 18.60
C ASN A 202 -34.19 -7.18 17.58
N ILE A 203 -34.10 -8.52 17.61
CA ILE A 203 -33.16 -9.32 16.81
C ILE A 203 -33.18 -8.96 15.31
N MET A 204 -34.37 -8.80 14.73
CA MET A 204 -34.54 -8.43 13.32
C MET A 204 -33.95 -7.05 12.97
N SER A 205 -33.86 -6.12 13.92
CA SER A 205 -33.27 -4.79 13.70
C SER A 205 -31.74 -4.79 13.79
N PHE A 206 -31.15 -5.84 14.36
CA PHE A 206 -29.70 -5.95 14.53
C PHE A 206 -28.99 -6.56 13.33
N THR A 207 -29.69 -6.98 12.27
CA THR A 207 -29.09 -7.64 11.09
C THR A 207 -28.00 -6.79 10.43
N VAL A 208 -28.25 -5.49 10.23
CA VAL A 208 -27.27 -4.52 9.69
C VAL A 208 -26.09 -4.35 10.65
N ALA A 209 -26.35 -4.15 11.94
CA ALA A 209 -25.31 -3.94 12.94
C ALA A 209 -24.41 -5.18 13.11
N TYR A 210 -25.02 -6.36 13.10
CA TYR A 210 -24.33 -7.66 13.16
C TYR A 210 -23.47 -7.87 11.91
N GLY A 211 -24.00 -7.56 10.73
CA GLY A 211 -23.23 -7.57 9.48
C GLY A 211 -22.01 -6.64 9.49
N LEU A 212 -22.16 -5.42 10.03
CA LEU A 212 -21.04 -4.50 10.23
C LEU A 212 -19.99 -5.06 11.19
N ALA A 213 -20.40 -5.71 12.27
CA ALA A 213 -19.49 -6.33 13.22
C ALA A 213 -18.70 -7.48 12.58
N ILE A 214 -19.36 -8.35 11.81
CA ILE A 214 -18.71 -9.43 11.03
C ILE A 214 -17.65 -8.85 10.08
N GLN A 215 -17.99 -7.76 9.40
CA GLN A 215 -17.08 -7.09 8.49
C GLN A 215 -15.88 -6.45 9.23
N ALA A 216 -16.12 -5.81 10.38
CA ALA A 216 -15.05 -5.23 11.19
C ALA A 216 -14.09 -6.29 11.75
N MET A 217 -14.59 -7.49 12.04
CA MET A 217 -13.77 -8.64 12.45
C MET A 217 -13.00 -9.29 11.29
N GLY A 218 -13.19 -8.87 10.04
CA GLY A 218 -12.56 -9.47 8.86
C GLY A 218 -13.13 -10.84 8.48
N LEU A 219 -14.32 -11.19 8.98
CA LEU A 219 -14.98 -12.48 8.73
C LEU A 219 -15.89 -12.47 7.49
N SER A 220 -16.09 -11.30 6.88
CA SER A 220 -16.86 -11.12 5.66
C SER A 220 -15.96 -11.20 4.42
N ARG A 221 -16.46 -11.84 3.35
CA ARG A 221 -15.78 -11.84 2.04
C ARG A 221 -15.69 -10.44 1.43
N MET A 222 -16.69 -9.60 1.66
CA MET A 222 -16.63 -8.19 1.25
C MET A 222 -15.97 -7.35 2.34
N GLY A 223 -14.84 -6.72 1.99
CA GLY A 223 -14.03 -5.84 2.85
C GLY A 223 -14.01 -4.38 2.39
N THR A 224 -15.04 -3.90 1.70
CA THR A 224 -15.08 -2.49 1.25
C THR A 224 -15.20 -1.54 2.43
N ASN A 225 -14.51 -0.40 2.40
CA ASN A 225 -14.63 0.63 3.43
C ASN A 225 -14.83 2.00 2.76
N LEU A 226 -15.88 2.71 3.17
CA LEU A 226 -16.21 4.05 2.66
C LEU A 226 -15.54 5.17 3.45
N LEU A 227 -14.74 4.83 4.47
CA LEU A 227 -13.93 5.82 5.17
C LEU A 227 -12.92 6.47 4.21
N PRO A 228 -12.73 7.79 4.29
CA PRO A 228 -11.71 8.47 3.50
C PRO A 228 -10.32 7.89 3.82
N PRO A 229 -9.50 7.60 2.80
CA PRO A 229 -8.22 6.91 2.96
C PRO A 229 -7.26 7.69 3.86
N GLU A 230 -7.40 9.01 3.97
CA GLU A 230 -6.59 9.86 4.85
C GLU A 230 -6.88 9.55 6.32
N ILE A 231 -8.15 9.37 6.68
CA ILE A 231 -8.57 9.04 8.05
C ILE A 231 -8.17 7.60 8.37
N ALA A 232 -8.36 6.67 7.43
CA ALA A 232 -7.96 5.27 7.60
C ALA A 232 -6.44 5.14 7.79
N ARG A 233 -5.62 5.77 6.93
CA ARG A 233 -4.16 5.75 7.03
C ARG A 233 -3.66 6.43 8.31
N ALA A 234 -4.20 7.59 8.66
CA ALA A 234 -3.81 8.29 9.88
C ALA A 234 -4.01 7.42 11.13
N ARG A 235 -5.06 6.59 11.14
CA ARG A 235 -5.34 5.64 12.23
C ARG A 235 -4.43 4.42 12.21
N GLU A 236 -4.17 3.82 11.05
CA GLU A 236 -3.20 2.72 10.95
C GLU A 236 -1.82 3.16 11.47
N ILE A 237 -1.40 4.37 11.12
CA ILE A 237 -0.17 4.97 11.64
C ILE A 237 -0.28 5.10 13.16
N ARG A 238 -1.35 5.69 13.71
CA ARG A 238 -1.55 5.86 15.16
C ARG A 238 -1.51 4.52 15.91
N ARG A 239 -2.12 3.47 15.38
CA ARG A 239 -2.12 2.11 15.97
C ARG A 239 -0.72 1.50 15.99
N LYS A 240 0.09 1.77 14.96
CA LYS A 240 1.47 1.27 14.84
C LYS A 240 2.51 2.13 15.56
N LYS A 241 2.21 3.40 15.89
CA LYS A 241 3.12 4.31 16.62
C LYS A 241 3.71 3.73 17.91
N PRO A 242 2.93 3.15 18.86
CA PRO A 242 3.52 2.61 20.10
C PRO A 242 4.46 1.43 19.81
N TRP A 243 4.09 0.55 18.88
CA TRP A 243 4.93 -0.55 18.44
C TRP A 243 6.21 -0.07 17.76
N ALA A 244 6.12 0.94 16.90
CA ALA A 244 7.29 1.55 16.27
C ALA A 244 8.22 2.20 17.30
N ALA A 245 7.67 2.85 18.33
CA ALA A 245 8.45 3.42 19.44
C ALA A 245 9.15 2.34 20.26
N ILE A 246 8.46 1.23 20.57
CA ILE A 246 9.05 0.07 21.25
C ILE A 246 10.18 -0.52 20.40
N THR A 247 9.96 -0.77 19.11
CA THR A 247 10.98 -1.30 18.21
C THR A 247 12.20 -0.38 18.13
N ALA A 248 11.99 0.93 18.02
CA ALA A 248 13.08 1.91 18.03
C ALA A 248 13.85 1.91 19.35
N ALA A 249 13.16 1.85 20.49
CA ALA A 249 13.79 1.78 21.81
C ALA A 249 14.60 0.48 21.99
N THR A 250 14.08 -0.67 21.55
CA THR A 250 14.79 -1.95 21.59
C THR A 250 16.05 -1.92 20.72
N LEU A 251 15.96 -1.35 19.52
CA LEU A 251 17.09 -1.23 18.60
C LEU A 251 18.19 -0.32 19.18
N LEU A 252 17.80 0.84 19.73
CA LEU A 252 18.73 1.75 20.41
C LEU A 252 19.39 1.10 21.62
N THR A 253 18.64 0.31 22.40
CA THR A 253 19.18 -0.43 23.55
C THR A 253 20.20 -1.48 23.09
N GLY A 254 19.90 -2.21 22.01
CA GLY A 254 20.84 -3.18 21.43
C GLY A 254 22.14 -2.53 20.95
N LEU A 255 22.05 -1.38 20.26
CA LEU A 255 23.21 -0.61 19.83
C LEU A 255 24.02 -0.06 21.03
N ALA A 256 23.34 0.43 22.06
CA ALA A 256 24.00 0.91 23.28
C ALA A 256 24.75 -0.22 24.00
N LEU A 257 24.15 -1.40 24.14
CA LEU A 257 24.81 -2.56 24.74
C LEU A 257 26.03 -3.01 23.93
N SER A 258 25.90 -3.05 22.60
CA SER A 258 27.01 -3.39 21.70
C SER A 258 28.17 -2.40 21.83
N THR A 259 27.87 -1.09 21.81
CA THR A 259 28.90 -0.04 21.95
C THR A 259 29.56 -0.04 23.33
N ILE A 260 28.83 -0.34 24.41
CA ILE A 260 29.43 -0.54 25.74
C ILE A 260 30.36 -1.75 25.75
N GLY A 261 29.95 -2.86 25.12
CA GLY A 261 30.76 -4.06 24.99
C GLY A 261 32.07 -3.80 24.23
N THR A 262 31.99 -3.13 23.09
CA THR A 262 33.18 -2.76 22.30
C THR A 262 34.04 -1.71 23.01
N ALA A 263 33.43 -0.74 23.71
CA ALA A 263 34.17 0.24 24.51
C ALA A 263 34.93 -0.42 25.69
N ASN A 264 34.32 -1.39 26.36
CA ASN A 264 34.98 -2.16 27.42
C ASN A 264 36.16 -2.98 26.86
N ALA A 265 35.98 -3.64 25.72
CA ALA A 265 37.06 -4.36 25.03
C ALA A 265 38.19 -3.40 24.60
N TRP A 266 37.84 -2.25 24.03
CA TRP A 266 38.79 -1.21 23.63
C TRP A 266 39.61 -0.69 24.83
N ARG A 267 38.97 -0.47 25.99
CA ARG A 267 39.63 -0.02 27.22
C ARG A 267 40.64 -1.01 27.77
N VAL A 268 40.41 -2.32 27.62
CA VAL A 268 41.37 -3.35 28.03
C VAL A 268 42.61 -3.33 27.13
N VAL A 269 42.41 -3.17 25.82
CA VAL A 269 43.49 -3.13 24.82
C VAL A 269 44.29 -1.82 24.88
N HIS A 270 43.67 -0.68 25.18
CA HIS A 270 44.34 0.63 25.35
C HIS A 270 44.80 0.89 26.79
N SER A 271 45.21 -0.16 27.50
CA SER A 271 45.82 0.02 28.82
C SER A 271 47.30 0.45 28.67
N GLU A 272 47.82 1.19 29.67
CA GLU A 272 49.19 1.74 29.66
C GLU A 272 50.31 0.78 29.17
N PRO A 273 50.28 -0.53 29.49
CA PRO A 273 51.31 -1.46 29.00
C PRO A 273 51.29 -1.65 27.47
N TRP A 274 50.11 -1.73 26.87
CA TRP A 274 49.94 -1.97 25.43
C TRP A 274 50.19 -0.72 24.60
N ASP A 275 49.84 0.45 25.12
CA ASP A 275 50.14 1.74 24.47
C ASP A 275 51.65 1.94 24.28
N LYS A 276 52.46 1.55 25.26
CA LYS A 276 53.94 1.58 25.15
C LYS A 276 54.46 0.61 24.08
N ALA A 277 53.90 -0.59 24.03
CA ALA A 277 54.26 -1.60 23.03
C ALA A 277 53.86 -1.18 21.61
N LEU A 278 52.65 -0.61 21.44
CA LEU A 278 52.17 -0.07 20.16
C LEU A 278 53.01 1.11 19.68
N LYS A 279 53.37 2.05 20.57
CA LYS A 279 54.29 3.15 20.24
C LYS A 279 55.65 2.63 19.79
N THR A 280 56.21 1.67 20.51
CA THR A 280 57.52 1.08 20.16
C THR A 280 57.47 0.38 18.79
N SER A 281 56.37 -0.34 18.50
CA SER A 281 56.15 -0.99 17.20
C SER A 281 55.99 0.02 16.07
N GLY A 282 55.21 1.09 16.29
CA GLY A 282 55.04 2.18 15.32
C GLY A 282 56.36 2.92 15.04
N ASP A 283 57.14 3.18 16.08
CA ASP A 283 58.48 3.76 15.96
C ASP A 283 59.41 2.83 15.15
N LEU A 284 59.38 1.52 15.40
CA LEU A 284 60.15 0.53 14.64
C LEU A 284 59.71 0.47 13.17
N GLN A 285 58.41 0.51 12.90
CA GLN A 285 57.85 0.49 11.54
C GLN A 285 58.23 1.77 10.77
N SER A 286 58.20 2.94 11.43
CA SER A 286 58.66 4.19 10.82
C SER A 286 60.15 4.14 10.47
N LYS A 287 60.99 3.61 11.36
CA LYS A 287 62.44 3.43 11.12
C LYS A 287 62.68 2.46 9.97
N TRP A 288 61.98 1.34 9.96
CA TRP A 288 62.07 0.35 8.88
C TRP A 288 61.62 0.93 7.54
N GLY A 289 60.51 1.67 7.50
CA GLY A 289 60.06 2.36 6.28
C GLY A 289 61.06 3.41 5.79
N GLY A 290 61.71 4.14 6.71
CA GLY A 290 62.80 5.05 6.41
C GLY A 290 64.02 4.35 5.79
N TYR A 291 64.43 3.21 6.36
CA TYR A 291 65.50 2.39 5.79
C TYR A 291 65.12 1.80 4.43
N GLN A 292 63.89 1.34 4.26
CA GLN A 292 63.42 0.79 2.99
C GLN A 292 63.40 1.86 1.89
N SER A 293 62.92 3.07 2.20
CA SER A 293 62.93 4.20 1.27
C SER A 293 64.36 4.65 0.93
N SER A 294 65.24 4.67 1.93
CA SER A 294 66.66 4.97 1.72
C SER A 294 67.33 3.91 0.84
N TYR A 295 67.03 2.63 1.08
CA TYR A 295 67.51 1.52 0.27
C TYR A 295 67.01 1.60 -1.16
N SER A 296 65.70 1.79 -1.39
CA SER A 296 65.14 1.93 -2.75
C SER A 296 65.75 3.11 -3.50
N THR A 297 66.00 4.22 -2.80
CA THR A 297 66.67 5.39 -3.38
C THR A 297 68.12 5.08 -3.75
N ALA A 298 68.85 4.39 -2.89
CA ALA A 298 70.24 3.99 -3.16
C ALA A 298 70.32 3.00 -4.33
N THR A 299 69.42 2.02 -4.41
CA THR A 299 69.30 1.08 -5.53
C THR A 299 68.99 1.81 -6.82
N GLY A 300 68.04 2.75 -6.82
CA GLY A 300 67.73 3.56 -8.01
C GLY A 300 68.90 4.42 -8.48
N ARG A 301 69.70 4.97 -7.55
CA ARG A 301 70.95 5.68 -7.89
C ARG A 301 71.99 4.75 -8.49
N TYR A 302 72.16 3.56 -7.93
CA TYR A 302 73.07 2.54 -8.45
C TYR A 302 72.67 2.10 -9.86
N ASP A 303 71.39 1.83 -10.09
CA ASP A 303 70.89 1.43 -11.42
C ASP A 303 71.02 2.55 -12.45
N SER A 304 70.81 3.80 -12.04
CA SER A 304 71.05 4.97 -12.89
C SER A 304 72.53 5.17 -13.20
N ALA A 305 73.42 5.02 -12.21
CA ALA A 305 74.86 5.08 -12.45
C ALA A 305 75.34 3.95 -13.36
N LYS A 306 74.76 2.75 -13.21
CA LYS A 306 75.03 1.59 -14.06
C LYS A 306 74.53 1.81 -15.49
N SER A 307 73.35 2.38 -15.69
CA SER A 307 72.84 2.70 -17.02
C SER A 307 73.67 3.77 -17.71
N VAL A 308 74.03 4.85 -16.99
CA VAL A 308 74.94 5.89 -17.48
C VAL A 308 76.30 5.30 -17.86
N GLY A 309 76.87 4.44 -17.01
CA GLY A 309 78.12 3.74 -17.32
C GLY A 309 78.00 2.86 -18.58
N LYS A 310 76.88 2.14 -18.73
CA LYS A 310 76.63 1.34 -19.93
C LYS A 310 76.48 2.20 -21.18
N THR A 311 75.74 3.30 -21.12
CA THR A 311 75.58 4.26 -22.24
C THR A 311 76.90 4.94 -22.61
N LEU A 312 77.74 5.30 -21.64
CA LEU A 312 79.06 5.87 -21.89
C LEU A 312 79.99 4.86 -22.57
N VAL A 313 80.02 3.62 -22.09
CA VAL A 313 80.88 2.56 -22.66
C VAL A 313 80.37 2.10 -24.04
N GLU A 314 79.06 2.01 -24.24
CA GLU A 314 78.48 1.71 -25.56
C GLU A 314 78.66 2.89 -26.54
N GLY A 315 78.48 4.13 -26.08
CA GLY A 315 78.70 5.34 -26.90
C GLY A 315 80.16 5.56 -27.32
N MET A 316 81.13 5.05 -26.55
CA MET A 316 82.54 5.05 -26.96
C MET A 316 82.86 4.06 -28.07
N LYS A 317 81.99 3.09 -28.38
CA LYS A 317 82.22 2.14 -29.49
C LYS A 317 81.98 2.75 -30.87
N ASP A 318 81.25 3.86 -30.95
CA ASP A 318 80.93 4.57 -32.21
C ASP A 318 81.79 5.85 -32.40
N THR A 319 83.09 5.79 -32.07
CA THR A 319 84.07 6.87 -32.30
C THR A 319 84.24 7.24 -33.77
N ILE A 320 83.72 6.44 -34.70
CA ILE A 320 83.68 6.71 -36.14
C ILE A 320 82.94 8.03 -36.44
N TRP A 321 81.89 8.37 -35.70
CA TRP A 321 81.15 9.61 -35.96
C TRP A 321 81.93 10.87 -35.60
N LEU A 322 82.76 10.83 -34.55
CA LEU A 322 83.63 11.94 -34.18
C LEU A 322 84.78 12.11 -35.18
N GLU A 323 85.36 11.00 -35.67
CA GLU A 323 86.34 11.03 -36.74
C GLU A 323 85.74 11.47 -38.08
N PHE A 324 84.52 11.05 -38.40
CA PHE A 324 83.78 11.51 -39.57
C PHE A 324 83.49 13.01 -39.47
N TYR A 325 83.00 13.50 -38.34
CA TYR A 325 82.73 14.93 -38.14
C TYR A 325 84.01 15.76 -38.24
N LYS A 326 85.12 15.26 -37.68
CA LYS A 326 86.44 15.89 -37.84
C LYS A 326 86.88 15.90 -39.30
N SER A 327 86.74 14.78 -40.01
CA SER A 327 87.10 14.65 -41.43
C SER A 327 86.29 15.60 -42.32
N VAL A 328 84.97 15.66 -42.11
CA VAL A 328 84.08 16.61 -42.79
C VAL A 328 84.51 18.05 -42.49
N ASN A 329 84.78 18.36 -41.21
CA ASN A 329 85.17 19.71 -40.80
C ASN A 329 86.56 20.14 -41.32
N GLU A 330 87.48 19.20 -41.53
CA GLU A 330 88.80 19.43 -42.15
C GLU A 330 88.68 19.60 -43.67
N CYS A 331 87.73 18.93 -44.33
CA CYS A 331 87.45 19.08 -45.75
C CYS A 331 86.64 20.34 -46.11
N MET A 332 86.04 21.03 -45.13
CA MET A 332 85.31 22.27 -45.42
C MET A 332 86.25 23.43 -45.74
N PRO A 333 85.96 24.23 -46.78
CA PRO A 333 86.79 25.36 -47.16
C PRO A 333 86.84 26.39 -46.02
N ARG A 334 88.07 26.86 -45.73
CA ARG A 334 88.35 27.87 -44.71
C ARG A 334 89.27 28.91 -45.32
N ASP A 335 89.04 30.16 -44.97
CA ASP A 335 89.95 31.24 -45.31
C ASP A 335 91.29 31.03 -44.58
N ILE A 336 92.41 31.13 -45.31
CA ILE A 336 93.77 31.00 -44.79
C ILE A 336 94.60 32.20 -45.23
N GLY A 337 95.41 32.76 -44.32
CA GLY A 337 96.26 33.92 -44.59
C GLY A 337 95.47 35.21 -44.80
N GLN A 338 95.82 36.00 -45.83
CA GLN A 338 95.24 37.33 -46.11
C GLN A 338 93.74 37.31 -46.42
N ALA A 339 93.15 36.14 -46.71
CA ALA A 339 91.71 35.98 -46.91
C ALA A 339 90.87 36.03 -45.61
N LEU A 340 91.51 35.99 -44.43
CA LEU A 340 90.82 36.12 -43.13
C LEU A 340 90.32 37.55 -42.86
N ASP A 341 90.95 38.55 -43.48
CA ASP A 341 90.66 39.98 -43.29
C ASP A 341 89.64 40.54 -44.31
N GLU A 342 89.00 39.67 -45.12
CA GLU A 342 87.97 40.05 -46.08
C GLU A 342 86.61 40.26 -45.36
N ASP A 343 86.15 41.51 -45.27
CA ASP A 343 84.92 41.87 -44.58
C ASP A 343 83.65 41.59 -45.40
N ASN A 344 83.77 41.47 -46.73
CA ASN A 344 82.62 41.18 -47.58
C ASN A 344 82.30 39.68 -47.61
N ILE A 345 81.12 39.33 -47.10
CA ILE A 345 80.66 37.95 -46.87
C ILE A 345 80.58 37.14 -48.18
N GLU A 346 80.34 37.77 -49.34
CA GLU A 346 80.24 37.06 -50.63
C GLU A 346 81.57 36.56 -51.18
N TYR A 347 82.70 37.11 -50.71
CA TYR A 347 84.05 36.74 -51.17
C TYR A 347 84.79 35.79 -50.22
N ARG A 348 84.15 35.36 -49.13
CA ARG A 348 84.72 34.39 -48.17
C ARG A 348 84.61 32.97 -48.71
N ASN A 349 85.70 32.20 -48.61
CA ASN A 349 85.76 30.81 -49.05
C ASN A 349 85.15 29.88 -47.99
N ARG A 350 83.84 30.01 -47.76
CA ARG A 350 83.06 29.21 -46.80
C ARG A 350 81.74 28.78 -47.43
N VAL A 351 81.19 27.67 -46.96
CA VAL A 351 79.86 27.21 -47.36
C VAL A 351 78.81 28.19 -46.84
N LEU A 352 78.17 28.94 -47.74
CA LEU A 352 77.15 29.93 -47.41
C LEU A 352 75.75 29.34 -47.64
N ILE A 353 75.03 29.06 -46.56
CA ILE A 353 73.62 28.63 -46.63
C ILE A 353 72.75 29.89 -46.56
N LYS A 354 72.23 30.33 -47.72
CA LYS A 354 71.44 31.58 -47.83
C LYS A 354 70.03 31.45 -47.25
N SER A 355 69.44 30.26 -47.30
CA SER A 355 68.16 29.95 -46.68
C SER A 355 68.07 28.46 -46.40
N ILE A 356 67.29 28.09 -45.39
CA ILE A 356 66.91 26.71 -45.11
C ILE A 356 65.39 26.66 -45.19
N THR A 357 64.88 25.83 -46.08
CA THR A 357 63.45 25.57 -46.22
C THR A 357 63.21 24.14 -45.74
N ALA A 358 62.39 23.97 -44.72
CA ALA A 358 62.05 22.65 -44.19
C ALA A 358 60.66 22.26 -44.68
N GLU A 359 60.57 21.16 -45.44
CA GLU A 359 59.32 20.49 -45.77
C GLU A 359 59.19 19.20 -44.97
N LYS A 360 57.98 18.92 -44.49
CA LYS A 360 57.69 17.68 -43.79
C LYS A 360 57.43 16.59 -44.83
N SER A 361 58.33 15.62 -44.96
CA SER A 361 58.04 14.37 -45.66
C SER A 361 57.38 13.39 -44.70
N ASP A 362 56.28 12.76 -45.11
CA ASP A 362 55.61 11.74 -44.31
C ASP A 362 56.26 10.34 -44.43
N ASP A 363 57.21 10.16 -45.37
CA ASP A 363 58.04 8.95 -45.50
C ASP A 363 59.51 9.31 -45.83
N LEU A 364 60.44 8.77 -45.04
CA LEU A 364 61.88 9.02 -45.17
C LEU A 364 62.56 8.10 -46.20
N ALA A 365 61.91 7.01 -46.61
CA ALA A 365 62.48 6.04 -47.55
C ALA A 365 62.37 6.45 -49.03
N ALA A 366 61.60 7.50 -49.33
CA ALA A 366 61.39 8.04 -50.67
C ALA A 366 62.28 9.26 -51.01
N TRP A 367 63.19 9.65 -50.11
CA TRP A 367 64.22 10.67 -50.29
C TRP A 367 65.58 10.00 -50.47
#